data_AF-A0A7W0UU88-F1
#
_entry.id   AF-A0A7W0UU88-F1
#
_cell.length_a   1.000
_cell.length_b   1.000
_cell.length_c   1.000
_cell.angle_alpha   90.00
_cell.angle_beta   90.00
_cell.angle_gamma   90.00
#
_symmetry.space_group_name_H-M   'P 1'
#
loop_
_entity.id
_entity.type
_entity.pdbx_description
1 polymer ?
#
loop_
_entity_poly.entity_id
_entity_poly.type
_entity_poly.pdbx_seq_one_letter_code
_entity_poly.pdbx_strand_id
1 'polypeptide(L)'
;GMALLTLAVFSLTFALAEANARGWDDALILFLLQGSVLLAGAFYLSQRYGRWPMITRALMKNKQFTGANTAMVLFAAGAFGALFLLSLVFQNLWGYDHWEAALALIPVPVTGMLVWPLIGKGADTRPPRQLAVPALIIMAVGLVWFSFVPSTSESWWDYLIVLPGLTMIGIGLGIVFPSTNVGAMGAVSGQELGLASGIVNTARQLGAALGIALLVATLITASGYTLEYAKEDIIDANDQAELPPEMALGLGMRAFADYSGASHSERFELGPGFDEIAARETAGAARDAYGWGFRMAALAVLLAVPFARTMTRPPAAARAADQAAQAARGEPPAGQPLDGPRAEPAPATAGVATSQRGEMEERIGELEASLAGLRTQLDGQGAPRPPRPVSGDSADDPPSPPAPGARVRERRRWPRSRT
;
A
#
# COMPACT_ATOMS: atom_id res chain seq x y z
N GLY A 1 -6.11 -25.13 -9.03
CA GLY A 1 -5.60 -23.90 -9.65
C GLY A 1 -5.96 -22.69 -8.83
N MET A 2 -7.00 -21.93 -9.22
CA MET A 2 -7.38 -20.65 -8.61
C MET A 2 -7.51 -20.69 -7.08
N ALA A 3 -8.28 -21.64 -6.53
CA ALA A 3 -8.45 -21.76 -5.07
C ALA A 3 -7.13 -21.91 -4.30
N LEU A 4 -6.17 -22.67 -4.84
CA LEU A 4 -4.84 -22.83 -4.23
C LEU A 4 -4.08 -21.51 -4.20
N LEU A 5 -4.11 -20.76 -5.30
CA LEU A 5 -3.46 -19.45 -5.37
C LEU A 5 -4.11 -18.44 -4.43
N THR A 6 -5.45 -18.37 -4.41
CA THR A 6 -6.20 -17.47 -3.54
C THR A 6 -5.90 -17.75 -2.07
N LEU A 7 -5.95 -19.02 -1.65
CA LEU A 7 -5.63 -19.40 -0.28
C LEU A 7 -4.16 -19.17 0.07
N ALA A 8 -3.23 -19.41 -0.86
CA ALA A 8 -1.81 -19.15 -0.65
C ALA A 8 -1.55 -17.66 -0.41
N VAL A 9 -2.07 -16.80 -1.29
CA VAL A 9 -1.91 -15.34 -1.19
C VAL A 9 -2.61 -14.83 0.07
N PHE A 10 -3.85 -15.24 0.34
CA PHE A 10 -4.58 -14.86 1.55
C PHE A 10 -3.81 -15.21 2.81
N SER A 11 -3.36 -16.46 2.94
CA SER A 11 -2.63 -16.94 4.11
C SER A 11 -1.34 -16.15 4.31
N LEU A 12 -0.61 -15.85 3.23
CA LEU A 12 0.61 -15.05 3.30
C LEU A 12 0.31 -13.61 3.73
N THR A 13 -0.62 -12.94 3.05
CA THR A 13 -0.92 -11.53 3.34
C THR A 13 -1.50 -11.36 4.73
N PHE A 14 -2.34 -12.29 5.19
CA PHE A 14 -2.89 -12.28 6.54
C PHE A 14 -1.81 -12.51 7.59
N ALA A 15 -0.95 -13.51 7.39
CA ALA A 15 0.16 -13.78 8.30
C ALA A 15 1.08 -12.55 8.42
N LEU A 16 1.44 -11.93 7.29
CA LEU A 16 2.31 -10.75 7.30
C LEU A 16 1.67 -9.51 7.93
N ALA A 17 0.35 -9.32 7.75
CA ALA A 17 -0.36 -8.19 8.35
C ALA A 17 -0.49 -8.34 9.88
N GLU A 18 -0.77 -9.56 10.35
CA GLU A 18 -1.07 -9.84 11.74
C GLU A 18 0.18 -10.21 12.57
N ALA A 19 1.29 -10.57 11.92
CA ALA A 19 2.55 -10.93 12.58
C ALA A 19 3.08 -9.83 13.52
N ASN A 20 2.90 -8.55 13.15
CA ASN A 20 3.34 -7.45 14.01
C ASN A 20 2.47 -7.29 15.27
N ALA A 21 1.18 -7.63 15.21
CA ALA A 21 0.28 -7.52 16.36
C ALA A 21 0.32 -8.75 17.27
N ARG A 22 0.49 -9.95 16.71
CA ARG A 22 0.49 -11.23 17.46
C ARG A 22 1.88 -11.74 17.82
N GLY A 23 2.91 -11.22 17.17
CA GLY A 23 4.26 -11.74 17.23
C GLY A 23 4.54 -12.79 16.15
N TRP A 24 5.80 -12.84 15.72
CA TRP A 24 6.26 -13.72 14.64
C TRP A 24 6.34 -15.20 15.06
N ASP A 25 6.41 -15.47 16.36
CA ASP A 25 6.46 -16.83 16.93
C ASP A 25 5.07 -17.42 17.20
N ASP A 26 3.99 -16.70 16.90
CA ASP A 26 2.62 -17.18 17.08
C ASP A 26 2.35 -18.40 16.18
N ALA A 27 1.78 -19.45 16.77
CA ALA A 27 1.55 -20.73 16.09
C ALA A 27 0.64 -20.59 14.85
N LEU A 28 -0.34 -19.68 14.87
CA LEU A 28 -1.20 -19.41 13.72
C LEU A 28 -0.40 -18.73 12.60
N ILE A 29 0.46 -17.77 12.93
CA ILE A 29 1.30 -17.07 11.94
C ILE A 29 2.23 -18.07 11.26
N LEU A 30 2.92 -18.91 12.03
CA LEU A 30 3.79 -19.97 11.49
C LEU A 30 3.01 -20.98 10.64
N PHE A 31 1.82 -21.39 11.10
CA PHE A 31 0.94 -22.28 10.33
C PHE A 31 0.51 -21.67 8.99
N LEU A 32 0.14 -20.38 8.98
CA LEU A 32 -0.29 -19.69 7.76
C LEU A 32 0.87 -19.44 6.80
N LEU A 33 2.08 -19.14 7.31
CA LEU A 33 3.28 -19.01 6.48
C LEU A 33 3.66 -20.34 5.82
N GLN A 34 3.71 -21.43 6.60
CA GLN A 34 3.98 -22.77 6.07
C GLN A 34 2.86 -23.22 5.11
N GLY A 35 1.61 -23.00 5.49
CA GLY A 35 0.43 -23.28 4.67
C GLY A 35 0.48 -22.53 3.34
N SER A 36 0.89 -21.26 3.34
CA SER A 36 1.07 -20.49 2.11
C SER A 36 2.13 -21.10 1.19
N VAL A 37 3.30 -21.47 1.73
CA VAL A 37 4.38 -22.12 0.95
C VAL A 37 3.90 -23.44 0.35
N LEU A 38 3.19 -24.27 1.14
CA LEU A 38 2.64 -25.53 0.68
C LEU A 38 1.56 -25.34 -0.39
N LEU A 39 0.64 -24.39 -0.21
CA LEU A 39 -0.41 -24.06 -1.17
C LEU A 39 0.16 -23.47 -2.47
N ALA A 40 1.22 -22.65 -2.39
CA ALA A 40 1.94 -22.13 -3.54
C ALA A 40 2.66 -23.27 -4.30
N GLY A 41 3.29 -24.20 -3.58
CA GLY A 41 3.89 -25.40 -4.16
C GLY A 41 2.85 -26.30 -4.84
N ALA A 42 1.71 -26.53 -4.19
CA ALA A 42 0.59 -27.27 -4.76
C ALA A 42 0.01 -26.57 -6.00
N PHE A 43 -0.08 -25.24 -5.98
CA PHE A 43 -0.47 -24.46 -7.16
C PHE A 43 0.53 -24.66 -8.30
N TYR A 44 1.83 -24.55 -8.03
CA TYR A 44 2.88 -24.77 -9.04
C TYR A 44 2.80 -26.18 -9.65
N LEU A 45 2.65 -27.21 -8.83
CA LEU A 45 2.48 -28.59 -9.30
C LEU A 45 1.19 -28.75 -10.11
N SER A 46 0.10 -28.12 -9.67
CA SER A 46 -1.19 -28.11 -10.39
C SER A 46 -1.08 -27.44 -11.76
N GLN A 47 -0.30 -26.36 -11.90
CA GLN A 47 -0.05 -25.73 -13.20
C GLN A 47 0.91 -26.56 -14.08
N ARG A 48 1.88 -27.25 -13.48
CA ARG A 48 2.87 -28.04 -14.20
C ARG A 48 2.31 -29.35 -14.74
N TYR A 49 1.51 -30.06 -13.94
CA TYR A 49 1.03 -31.43 -14.23
C TYR A 49 -0.49 -31.54 -14.46
N GLY A 50 -1.27 -30.47 -14.28
CA GLY A 50 -2.72 -30.50 -14.45
C GLY A 50 -3.18 -30.63 -15.91
N ARG A 51 -4.39 -31.19 -16.11
CA ARG A 51 -5.03 -31.38 -17.43
C ARG A 51 -5.47 -30.06 -18.09
N TRP A 52 -5.85 -29.06 -17.28
CA TRP A 52 -6.32 -27.75 -17.74
C TRP A 52 -5.62 -26.63 -16.95
N PRO A 53 -4.32 -26.36 -17.22
CA PRO A 53 -3.59 -25.34 -16.50
C PRO A 53 -4.15 -23.96 -16.82
N MET A 54 -4.33 -23.14 -15.78
CA MET A 54 -4.78 -21.76 -15.91
C MET A 54 -3.71 -20.91 -16.59
N ILE A 55 -2.43 -21.13 -16.23
CA ILE A 55 -1.29 -20.47 -16.85
C ILE A 55 -0.74 -21.41 -17.91
N THR A 56 -0.91 -21.06 -19.18
CA THR A 56 -0.44 -21.91 -20.28
C THR A 56 1.09 -22.06 -20.24
N ARG A 57 1.60 -23.24 -20.64
CA ARG A 57 3.06 -23.48 -20.70
C ARG A 57 3.75 -22.51 -21.66
N ALA A 58 3.05 -22.05 -22.70
CA ALA A 58 3.53 -21.03 -23.62
C ALA A 58 3.80 -19.70 -22.89
N LEU A 59 2.87 -19.29 -22.02
CA LEU A 59 2.99 -18.07 -21.24
C LEU A 59 4.13 -18.12 -20.22
N MET A 60 4.29 -19.25 -19.51
CA MET A 60 5.44 -19.44 -18.60
C MET A 60 6.79 -19.49 -19.32
N LYS A 61 6.83 -19.96 -20.58
CA LYS A 61 8.05 -19.95 -21.40
C LYS A 61 8.35 -18.60 -22.04
N ASN A 62 7.37 -17.69 -22.06
CA ASN A 62 7.56 -16.35 -22.60
C ASN A 62 8.46 -15.53 -21.65
N LYS A 63 9.70 -15.32 -22.07
CA LYS A 63 10.72 -14.59 -21.29
C LYS A 63 10.32 -13.15 -20.98
N GLN A 64 9.54 -12.52 -21.86
CA GLN A 64 9.04 -11.16 -21.63
C GLN A 64 7.96 -11.15 -20.56
N PHE A 65 7.00 -12.07 -20.62
CA PHE A 65 5.96 -12.19 -19.60
C PHE A 65 6.55 -12.55 -18.22
N THR A 66 7.39 -13.58 -18.17
CA THR A 66 8.00 -14.05 -16.92
C THR A 66 8.96 -13.00 -16.34
N GLY A 67 9.75 -12.34 -17.20
CA GLY A 67 10.64 -11.27 -16.75
C GLY A 67 9.90 -10.02 -16.29
N ALA A 68 8.80 -9.63 -16.96
CA ALA A 68 7.97 -8.53 -16.50
C ALA A 68 7.35 -8.83 -15.12
N ASN A 69 6.77 -10.03 -14.92
CA ASN A 69 6.20 -10.38 -13.62
C ASN A 69 7.27 -10.50 -12.52
N THR A 70 8.43 -11.07 -12.80
CA THR A 70 9.54 -11.16 -11.83
C THR A 70 10.08 -9.78 -11.47
N ALA A 71 10.25 -8.90 -12.48
CA ALA A 71 10.63 -7.52 -12.26
C ALA A 71 9.57 -6.79 -11.43
N MET A 72 8.27 -7.04 -11.65
CA MET A 72 7.18 -6.45 -10.86
C MET A 72 7.24 -6.86 -9.39
N VAL A 73 7.47 -8.14 -9.09
CA VAL A 73 7.62 -8.62 -7.69
C VAL A 73 8.76 -7.89 -6.99
N LEU A 74 9.94 -7.86 -7.61
CA LEU A 74 11.15 -7.26 -7.04
C LEU A 74 11.04 -5.74 -6.91
N PHE A 75 10.50 -5.08 -7.93
CA PHE A 75 10.17 -3.66 -7.91
C PHE A 75 9.18 -3.33 -6.79
N ALA A 76 8.07 -4.08 -6.69
CA ALA A 76 7.05 -3.84 -5.67
C ALA A 76 7.60 -4.09 -4.26
N ALA A 77 8.46 -5.10 -4.10
CA ALA A 77 9.10 -5.38 -2.82
C ALA A 77 9.96 -4.22 -2.35
N GLY A 78 10.85 -3.72 -3.20
CA GLY A 78 11.69 -2.57 -2.84
C GLY A 78 10.89 -1.27 -2.71
N ALA A 79 9.98 -0.97 -3.64
CA ALA A 79 9.26 0.30 -3.67
C ALA A 79 8.25 0.44 -2.50
N PHE A 80 7.34 -0.53 -2.33
CA PHE A 80 6.31 -0.44 -1.28
C PHE A 80 6.89 -0.70 0.11
N GLY A 81 7.88 -1.59 0.21
CA GLY A 81 8.63 -1.77 1.45
C GLY A 81 9.36 -0.49 1.87
N ALA A 82 10.02 0.21 0.92
CA ALA A 82 10.68 1.47 1.23
C ALA A 82 9.71 2.59 1.59
N LEU A 83 8.55 2.69 0.93
CA LEU A 83 7.53 3.67 1.30
C LEU A 83 7.01 3.43 2.72
N PHE A 84 6.87 2.16 3.12
CA PHE A 84 6.53 1.82 4.49
C PHE A 84 7.63 2.23 5.47
N LEU A 85 8.90 1.90 5.21
CA LEU A 85 10.03 2.35 6.02
C LEU A 85 10.11 3.88 6.09
N LEU A 86 9.81 4.58 5.01
CA LEU A 86 9.87 6.04 4.97
C LEU A 86 8.78 6.68 5.82
N SER A 87 7.60 6.07 5.84
CA SER A 87 6.54 6.43 6.80
C SER A 87 7.01 6.24 8.25
N LEU A 88 7.71 5.13 8.54
CA LEU A 88 8.29 4.88 9.87
C LEU A 88 9.39 5.88 10.22
N VAL A 89 10.24 6.27 9.26
CA VAL A 89 11.25 7.31 9.47
C VAL A 89 10.58 8.62 9.86
N PHE A 90 9.59 9.08 9.10
CA PHE A 90 8.93 10.35 9.43
C PHE A 90 8.23 10.32 10.79
N GLN A 91 7.56 9.22 11.13
CA GLN A 91 6.84 9.10 12.40
C GLN A 91 7.78 8.87 13.59
N ASN A 92 8.65 7.86 13.51
CA ASN A 92 9.43 7.40 14.65
C ASN A 92 10.74 8.20 14.81
N LEU A 93 11.42 8.46 13.70
CA LEU A 93 12.72 9.15 13.73
C LEU A 93 12.54 10.67 13.79
N TRP A 94 11.70 11.22 12.92
CA TRP A 94 11.46 12.67 12.84
C TRP A 94 10.31 13.15 13.70
N GLY A 95 9.51 12.23 14.24
CA GLY A 95 8.47 12.60 15.20
C GLY A 95 7.23 13.24 14.60
N TYR A 96 7.02 13.09 13.30
CA TYR A 96 5.85 13.63 12.61
C TYR A 96 4.60 12.89 13.06
N ASP A 97 3.51 13.63 13.20
CA ASP A 97 2.20 12.99 13.35
C ASP A 97 1.86 12.16 12.10
N HIS A 98 0.95 11.20 12.25
CA HIS A 98 0.46 10.36 11.15
C HIS A 98 0.02 11.17 9.92
N TRP A 99 -0.60 12.34 10.13
CA TRP A 99 -1.04 13.21 9.04
C TRP A 99 0.13 13.94 8.37
N GLU A 100 1.12 14.40 9.14
CA GLU A 100 2.33 15.07 8.65
C GLU A 100 3.20 14.11 7.85
N ALA A 101 3.38 12.89 8.35
CA ALA A 101 4.11 11.84 7.64
C ALA A 101 3.47 11.50 6.28
N ALA A 102 2.13 11.50 6.21
CA ALA A 102 1.42 11.31 4.95
C ALA A 102 1.63 12.48 3.98
N LEU A 103 1.62 13.73 4.47
CA LEU A 103 1.90 14.91 3.66
C LEU A 103 3.36 14.95 3.17
N ALA A 104 4.31 14.53 4.00
CA ALA A 104 5.72 14.43 3.67
C ALA A 104 6.00 13.43 2.52
N LEU A 105 5.09 12.48 2.27
CA LEU A 105 5.20 11.52 1.16
C LEU A 105 4.60 12.02 -0.16
N ILE A 106 3.87 13.14 -0.18
CA ILE A 106 3.22 13.70 -1.38
C ILE A 106 4.15 13.87 -2.60
N PRO A 107 5.44 14.25 -2.45
CA PRO A 107 6.31 14.40 -3.61
C PRO A 107 6.44 13.11 -4.45
N VAL A 108 6.27 11.93 -3.85
CA VAL A 108 6.34 10.64 -4.58
C VAL A 108 5.24 10.52 -5.65
N PRO A 109 3.94 10.57 -5.33
CA PRO A 109 2.88 10.51 -6.35
C PRO A 109 2.90 11.73 -7.29
N VAL A 110 3.24 12.93 -6.80
CA VAL A 110 3.32 14.14 -7.63
C VAL A 110 4.37 13.98 -8.73
N THR A 111 5.59 13.59 -8.37
CA THR A 111 6.67 13.38 -9.36
C THR A 111 6.37 12.19 -10.28
N GLY A 112 5.77 11.12 -9.76
CA GLY A 112 5.28 10.02 -10.59
C GLY A 112 4.27 10.46 -11.65
N MET A 113 3.31 11.31 -11.26
CA MET A 113 2.31 11.88 -12.17
C MET A 113 2.95 12.81 -13.22
N LEU A 114 3.91 13.63 -12.83
CA LEU A 114 4.62 14.55 -13.74
C LEU A 114 5.40 13.82 -14.84
N VAL A 115 5.92 12.64 -14.53
CA VAL A 115 6.72 11.84 -15.46
C VAL A 115 5.87 10.91 -16.33
N TRP A 116 4.62 10.67 -15.94
CA TRP A 116 3.71 9.77 -16.65
C TRP A 116 3.52 10.08 -18.15
N PRO A 117 3.48 11.34 -18.64
CA PRO A 117 3.41 11.65 -20.06
C PRO A 117 4.58 11.11 -20.90
N LEU A 118 5.76 10.91 -20.30
CA LEU A 118 6.91 10.30 -20.99
C LEU A 118 6.62 8.83 -21.35
N ILE A 119 5.80 8.15 -20.55
CA ILE A 119 5.33 6.80 -20.87
C ILE A 119 4.34 6.85 -22.02
N GLY A 120 3.34 7.73 -21.98
CA GLY A 120 2.33 7.80 -23.05
C GLY A 120 2.93 8.01 -24.45
N LYS A 121 3.98 8.84 -24.56
CA LYS A 121 4.68 9.12 -25.83
C LYS A 121 5.59 7.98 -26.30
N GLY A 122 6.11 7.16 -25.38
CA GLY A 122 7.12 6.12 -25.66
C GLY A 122 6.62 4.69 -25.57
N ALA A 123 5.48 4.44 -24.92
CA ALA A 123 5.01 3.10 -24.56
C ALA A 123 4.71 2.24 -25.79
N ASP A 124 4.17 2.81 -26.85
CA ASP A 124 3.78 2.04 -28.04
C ASP A 124 4.96 1.79 -28.98
N THR A 125 5.94 2.69 -29.03
CA THR A 125 7.04 2.67 -30.01
C THR A 125 8.35 2.12 -29.46
N ARG A 126 8.58 2.21 -28.15
CA ARG A 126 9.83 1.77 -27.51
C ARG A 126 9.64 0.46 -26.75
N PRO A 127 10.66 -0.43 -26.74
CA PRO A 127 10.69 -1.56 -25.83
C PRO A 127 10.54 -1.10 -24.37
N PRO A 128 9.65 -1.72 -23.56
CA PRO A 128 9.41 -1.30 -22.18
C PRO A 128 10.67 -1.26 -21.31
N ARG A 129 11.65 -2.14 -21.59
CA ARG A 129 12.96 -2.12 -20.91
C ARG A 129 13.69 -0.79 -20.99
N GLN A 130 13.53 -0.02 -22.08
CA GLN A 130 14.26 1.24 -22.29
C GLN A 130 13.78 2.34 -21.34
N LEU A 131 12.54 2.23 -20.85
CA LEU A 131 11.98 3.13 -19.85
C LEU A 131 12.20 2.56 -18.44
N ALA A 132 11.93 1.26 -18.25
CA ALA A 132 11.98 0.62 -16.93
C ALA A 132 13.39 0.58 -16.32
N VAL A 133 14.41 0.19 -17.09
CA VAL A 133 15.78 0.03 -16.56
C VAL A 133 16.38 1.33 -16.01
N PRO A 134 16.39 2.47 -16.73
CA PRO A 134 16.92 3.71 -16.17
C PRO A 134 16.11 4.18 -14.95
N ALA A 135 14.79 4.00 -14.96
CA ALA A 135 13.95 4.37 -13.82
C ALA A 135 14.19 3.49 -12.57
N LEU A 136 14.45 2.20 -12.74
CA LEU A 136 14.88 1.32 -11.65
C LEU A 136 16.20 1.79 -11.04
N ILE A 137 17.16 2.21 -11.85
CA ILE A 137 18.46 2.73 -11.38
C ILE A 137 18.25 4.05 -10.63
N ILE A 138 17.47 4.99 -11.19
CA ILE A 138 17.15 6.26 -10.54
C ILE A 138 16.48 6.00 -9.18
N MET A 139 15.51 5.09 -9.13
CA MET A 139 14.85 4.73 -7.87
C MET A 139 15.83 4.12 -6.87
N ALA A 140 16.71 3.23 -7.31
CA ALA A 140 17.72 2.63 -6.43
C ALA A 140 18.67 3.70 -5.87
N VAL A 141 19.06 4.71 -6.66
CA VAL A 141 19.84 5.86 -6.17
C VAL A 141 19.04 6.65 -5.13
N GLY A 142 17.76 6.91 -5.39
CA GLY A 142 16.87 7.57 -4.41
C GLY A 142 16.73 6.79 -3.11
N LEU A 143 16.64 5.46 -3.17
CA LEU A 143 16.60 4.60 -1.99
C LEU A 143 17.94 4.62 -1.23
N VAL A 144 19.07 4.55 -1.93
CA VAL A 144 20.39 4.69 -1.30
C VAL A 144 20.56 6.08 -0.68
N TRP A 145 20.01 7.14 -1.28
CA TRP A 145 20.01 8.49 -0.71
C TRP A 145 19.38 8.53 0.68
N PHE A 146 18.28 7.80 0.89
CA PHE A 146 17.63 7.67 2.20
C PHE A 146 18.48 6.98 3.25
N SER A 147 19.51 6.24 2.85
CA SER A 147 20.47 5.64 3.79
C SER A 147 21.39 6.67 4.44
N PHE A 148 21.36 7.93 3.98
CA PHE A 148 22.21 9.01 4.46
C PHE A 148 21.43 10.16 5.12
N VAL A 149 20.13 9.98 5.38
CA VAL A 149 19.24 11.02 5.91
C VAL A 149 19.59 11.41 7.35
N PRO A 150 19.35 12.68 7.78
CA PRO A 150 19.55 13.11 9.16
C PRO A 150 18.80 12.25 10.19
N SER A 151 19.44 12.01 11.33
CA SER A 151 18.89 11.23 12.45
C SER A 151 17.78 11.96 13.21
N THR A 152 17.78 13.30 13.19
CA THR A 152 16.75 14.14 13.80
C THR A 152 16.37 15.26 12.82
N SER A 153 15.11 15.71 12.86
CA SER A 153 14.69 16.93 12.19
C SER A 153 14.73 18.07 13.20
N GLU A 154 15.84 18.80 13.22
CA GLU A 154 16.00 19.98 14.08
C GLU A 154 15.44 21.23 13.38
N SER A 155 15.23 21.18 12.06
CA SER A 155 14.71 22.30 11.27
C SER A 155 13.87 21.86 10.07
N TRP A 156 12.94 22.73 9.64
CA TRP A 156 12.18 22.56 8.39
C TRP A 156 13.07 22.40 7.14
N TRP A 157 14.31 22.89 7.21
CA TRP A 157 15.31 22.74 6.15
C TRP A 157 15.76 21.29 5.93
N ASP A 158 15.67 20.43 6.93
CA ASP A 158 16.06 19.01 6.82
C ASP A 158 15.17 18.26 5.83
N TYR A 159 13.91 18.70 5.68
CA TYR A 159 13.00 18.15 4.68
C TYR A 159 13.50 18.39 3.24
N LEU A 160 14.21 19.49 2.98
CA LEU A 160 14.77 19.75 1.65
C LEU A 160 15.87 18.75 1.27
N ILE A 161 16.51 18.11 2.26
CA ILE A 161 17.56 17.11 2.05
C ILE A 161 16.95 15.79 1.55
N VAL A 162 15.72 15.45 1.97
CA VAL A 162 15.02 14.21 1.56
C VAL A 162 14.26 14.35 0.24
N LEU A 163 13.90 15.58 -0.15
CA LEU A 163 13.15 15.85 -1.39
C LEU A 163 13.76 15.19 -2.64
N PRO A 164 15.08 15.28 -2.91
CA PRO A 164 15.70 14.60 -4.04
C PRO A 164 15.44 13.09 -4.02
N GLY A 165 15.58 12.43 -2.87
CA GLY A 165 15.28 11.01 -2.70
C GLY A 165 13.82 10.69 -3.01
N LEU A 166 12.87 11.47 -2.46
CA LEU A 166 11.43 11.31 -2.71
C LEU A 166 11.12 11.43 -4.21
N THR A 167 11.73 12.42 -4.88
CA THR A 167 11.51 12.63 -6.31
C THR A 167 12.04 11.46 -7.15
N MET A 168 13.22 10.92 -6.82
CA MET A 168 13.80 9.76 -7.50
C MET A 168 12.93 8.50 -7.32
N ILE A 169 12.38 8.31 -6.12
CA ILE A 169 11.43 7.22 -5.84
C ILE A 169 10.15 7.39 -6.66
N GLY A 170 9.58 8.60 -6.70
CA GLY A 170 8.38 8.89 -7.48
C GLY A 170 8.57 8.74 -8.99
N ILE A 171 9.72 9.16 -9.54
CA ILE A 171 10.12 8.89 -10.94
C ILE A 171 10.15 7.39 -11.19
N GLY A 172 10.77 6.62 -10.29
CA GLY A 172 10.80 5.16 -10.33
C GLY A 172 9.42 4.52 -10.38
N LEU A 173 8.56 4.89 -9.43
CA LEU A 173 7.18 4.41 -9.35
C LEU A 173 6.37 4.77 -10.60
N GLY A 174 6.44 6.03 -11.03
CA GLY A 174 5.72 6.55 -12.19
C GLY A 174 6.13 5.91 -13.52
N ILE A 175 7.39 5.46 -13.65
CA ILE A 175 7.88 4.85 -14.89
C ILE A 175 7.81 3.31 -14.87
N VAL A 176 8.34 2.69 -13.82
CA VAL A 176 8.54 1.23 -13.80
C VAL A 176 7.20 0.51 -13.73
N PHE A 177 6.25 1.00 -12.94
CA PHE A 177 4.96 0.35 -12.78
C PHE A 177 4.18 0.25 -14.11
N PRO A 178 3.98 1.33 -14.89
CA PRO A 178 3.32 1.22 -16.19
C PRO A 178 4.16 0.46 -17.20
N SER A 179 5.48 0.64 -17.23
CA SER A 179 6.35 -0.04 -18.20
C SER A 179 6.29 -1.56 -18.05
N THR A 180 6.28 -2.05 -16.81
CA THR A 180 6.20 -3.48 -16.53
C THR A 180 4.83 -4.06 -16.87
N ASN A 181 3.75 -3.29 -16.63
CA ASN A 181 2.40 -3.64 -17.07
C ASN A 181 2.31 -3.76 -18.60
N VAL A 182 2.84 -2.77 -19.32
CA VAL A 182 2.92 -2.78 -20.78
C VAL A 182 3.74 -3.97 -21.29
N GLY A 183 4.87 -4.27 -20.64
CA GLY A 183 5.71 -5.41 -20.99
C GLY A 183 5.02 -6.76 -20.80
N ALA A 184 4.29 -6.94 -19.70
CA ALA A 184 3.55 -8.18 -19.41
C ALA A 184 2.32 -8.34 -20.31
N MET A 185 1.51 -7.28 -20.47
CA MET A 185 0.30 -7.34 -21.30
C MET A 185 0.61 -7.41 -22.79
N GLY A 186 1.71 -6.78 -23.25
CA GLY A 186 2.17 -6.90 -24.64
C GLY A 186 2.76 -8.26 -25.00
N ALA A 187 2.82 -9.21 -24.05
CA ALA A 187 3.31 -10.56 -24.28
C ALA A 187 2.19 -11.59 -24.54
N VAL A 188 0.93 -11.17 -24.44
CA VAL A 188 -0.28 -12.01 -24.57
C VAL A 188 -1.32 -11.37 -25.49
N SER A 189 -2.18 -12.18 -26.09
CA SER A 189 -3.26 -11.71 -26.95
C SER A 189 -4.59 -12.44 -26.71
N GLY A 190 -5.68 -11.80 -27.10
CA GLY A 190 -7.03 -12.37 -27.01
C GLY A 190 -7.48 -12.65 -25.57
N GLN A 191 -7.99 -13.87 -25.33
CA GLN A 191 -8.63 -14.27 -24.07
C GLN A 191 -7.66 -14.37 -22.87
N GLU A 192 -6.33 -14.41 -23.10
CA GLU A 192 -5.34 -14.47 -22.02
C GLU A 192 -5.05 -13.09 -21.38
N LEU A 193 -5.55 -11.98 -21.94
CA LEU A 193 -5.27 -10.62 -21.47
C LEU A 193 -5.76 -10.39 -20.02
N GLY A 194 -6.98 -10.85 -19.70
CA GLY A 194 -7.54 -10.74 -18.35
C GLY A 194 -6.75 -11.54 -17.32
N LEU A 195 -6.32 -12.74 -17.70
CA LEU A 195 -5.44 -13.58 -16.88
C LEU A 195 -4.09 -12.90 -16.63
N ALA A 196 -3.45 -12.35 -17.67
CA ALA A 196 -2.18 -11.66 -17.56
C ALA A 196 -2.25 -10.45 -16.63
N SER A 197 -3.30 -9.63 -16.73
CA SER A 197 -3.54 -8.51 -15.81
C SER A 197 -3.68 -8.98 -14.37
N GLY A 198 -4.44 -10.07 -14.15
CA GLY A 198 -4.58 -10.69 -12.82
C GLY A 198 -3.25 -11.17 -12.24
N ILE A 199 -2.39 -11.79 -13.07
CA ILE A 199 -1.06 -12.25 -12.65
C ILE A 199 -0.17 -11.07 -12.29
N VAL A 200 -0.15 -9.99 -13.08
CA VAL A 200 0.66 -8.79 -12.79
C VAL A 200 0.20 -8.12 -11.50
N ASN A 201 -1.11 -8.00 -11.29
CA ASN A 201 -1.66 -7.43 -10.06
C ASN A 201 -1.33 -8.30 -8.83
N THR A 202 -1.42 -9.63 -8.98
CA THR A 202 -1.04 -10.57 -7.91
C THR A 202 0.46 -10.50 -7.62
N ALA A 203 1.31 -10.45 -8.65
CA ALA A 203 2.75 -10.28 -8.54
C ALA A 203 3.10 -8.98 -7.80
N ARG A 204 2.40 -7.88 -8.09
CA ARG A 204 2.57 -6.60 -7.39
C ARG A 204 2.21 -6.71 -5.90
N GLN A 205 1.03 -7.25 -5.58
CA GLN A 205 0.58 -7.37 -4.19
C GLN A 205 1.50 -8.30 -3.38
N LEU A 206 1.88 -9.43 -3.98
CA LEU A 206 2.80 -10.38 -3.39
C LEU A 206 4.17 -9.73 -3.14
N GLY A 207 4.71 -9.03 -4.14
CA GLY A 207 5.95 -8.28 -4.00
C GLY A 207 5.87 -7.24 -2.89
N ALA A 208 4.82 -6.41 -2.86
CA ALA A 208 4.63 -5.39 -1.82
C ALA A 208 4.59 -6.00 -0.41
N ALA A 209 3.81 -7.07 -0.20
CA ALA A 209 3.70 -7.74 1.09
C ALA A 209 5.04 -8.35 1.53
N LEU A 210 5.70 -9.10 0.65
CA LEU A 210 7.02 -9.70 0.92
C LEU A 210 8.09 -8.62 1.18
N GLY A 211 8.06 -7.52 0.43
CA GLY A 211 8.99 -6.42 0.60
C GLY A 211 8.87 -5.74 1.94
N ILE A 212 7.64 -5.38 2.34
CA ILE A 212 7.39 -4.80 3.67
C ILE A 212 7.89 -5.75 4.76
N ALA A 213 7.53 -7.03 4.69
CA ALA A 213 7.94 -8.03 5.66
C ALA A 213 9.47 -8.17 5.76
N LEU A 214 10.15 -8.34 4.63
CA LEU A 214 11.61 -8.52 4.59
C LEU A 214 12.36 -7.26 5.03
N LEU A 215 11.88 -6.07 4.67
CA LEU A 215 12.53 -4.82 5.06
C LEU A 215 12.29 -4.49 6.53
N VAL A 216 11.12 -4.80 7.08
CA VAL A 216 10.87 -4.70 8.53
C VAL A 216 11.74 -5.70 9.29
N ALA A 217 11.83 -6.96 8.83
CA ALA A 217 12.75 -7.93 9.43
C ALA A 217 14.22 -7.47 9.36
N THR A 218 14.60 -6.84 8.25
CA THR A 218 15.94 -6.21 8.08
C THR A 218 16.12 -5.08 9.07
N LEU A 219 15.13 -4.20 9.24
CA LEU A 219 15.16 -3.11 10.22
C LEU A 219 15.35 -3.67 11.63
N ILE A 220 14.52 -4.62 12.07
CA ILE A 220 14.60 -5.24 13.40
C ILE A 220 15.99 -5.88 13.63
N THR A 221 16.48 -6.62 12.64
CA THR A 221 17.79 -7.28 12.73
C THR A 221 18.92 -6.25 12.78
N ALA A 222 18.89 -5.25 11.90
CA ALA A 222 19.88 -4.18 11.86
C ALA A 222 19.86 -3.35 13.15
N SER A 223 18.68 -3.10 13.71
CA SER A 223 18.49 -2.42 14.98
C SER A 223 19.17 -3.16 16.14
N GLY A 224 19.10 -4.49 16.17
CA GLY A 224 19.84 -5.28 17.16
C GLY A 224 21.35 -5.09 17.06
N TYR A 225 21.89 -5.08 15.83
CA TYR A 225 23.33 -4.86 15.61
C TYR A 225 23.76 -3.42 15.90
N THR A 226 23.04 -2.42 15.40
CA THR A 226 23.42 -1.01 15.60
C THR A 226 23.33 -0.60 17.05
N LEU A 227 22.34 -1.12 17.79
CA LEU A 227 22.26 -0.90 19.23
C LEU A 227 23.46 -1.50 19.96
N GLU A 228 23.88 -2.73 19.61
CA GLU A 228 25.05 -3.37 20.24
C GLU A 228 26.33 -2.53 20.05
N TYR A 229 26.55 -1.99 18.85
CA TYR A 229 27.70 -1.12 18.58
C TYR A 229 27.59 0.23 19.29
N ALA A 230 26.40 0.82 19.33
CA ALA A 230 26.18 2.12 19.95
C ALA A 230 26.14 2.07 21.48
N LYS A 231 26.13 0.88 22.10
CA LYS A 231 26.07 0.75 23.58
C LYS A 231 27.22 1.49 24.26
N GLU A 232 28.44 1.35 23.78
CA GLU A 232 29.62 2.02 24.37
C GLU A 232 29.48 3.53 24.24
N ASP A 233 29.15 4.05 23.05
CA ASP A 233 28.95 5.48 22.81
C ASP A 233 27.79 6.06 23.65
N ILE A 234 26.69 5.31 23.80
CA ILE A 234 25.55 5.70 24.64
C ILE A 234 25.91 5.70 26.12
N ILE A 235 26.71 4.74 26.59
CA ILE A 235 27.20 4.72 27.98
C ILE A 235 28.13 5.91 28.22
N ASP A 236 29.08 6.15 27.32
CA ASP A 236 30.03 7.27 27.41
C ASP A 236 29.33 8.65 27.39
N ALA A 237 28.27 8.79 26.57
CA ALA A 237 27.44 10.00 26.54
C ALA A 237 26.61 10.16 27.83
N ASN A 238 26.13 9.08 28.43
CA ASN A 238 25.37 9.12 29.67
C ASN A 238 26.25 9.33 30.92
N ASP A 239 27.49 8.83 30.91
CA ASP A 239 28.47 9.09 31.95
C ASP A 239 28.81 10.60 32.02
N GLN A 240 28.87 11.26 30.86
CA GLN A 240 28.99 12.73 30.78
C GLN A 240 27.76 13.46 31.33
N ALA A 241 26.58 12.82 31.27
CA ALA A 241 25.31 13.37 31.78
C ALA A 241 25.06 13.07 33.27
N GLU A 242 26.03 12.47 33.98
CA GLU A 242 25.96 12.10 35.41
C GLU A 242 24.76 11.18 35.78
N LEU A 243 24.23 10.42 34.81
CA LEU A 243 23.15 9.47 35.07
C LEU A 243 23.68 8.16 35.68
N PRO A 244 22.98 7.55 36.65
CA PRO A 244 23.32 6.20 37.11
C PRO A 244 23.33 5.20 35.94
N PRO A 245 24.36 4.33 35.80
CA PRO A 245 24.54 3.48 34.61
C PRO A 245 23.34 2.58 34.29
N GLU A 246 22.66 2.06 35.32
CA GLU A 246 21.47 1.22 35.16
C GLU A 246 20.27 1.98 34.59
N MET A 247 20.13 3.27 34.94
CA MET A 247 19.06 4.12 34.46
C MET A 247 19.36 4.64 33.05
N ALA A 248 20.62 5.04 32.80
CA ALA A 248 21.14 5.48 31.51
C ALA A 248 20.89 4.46 30.39
N LEU A 249 21.31 3.21 30.62
CA LEU A 249 21.16 2.16 29.62
C LEU A 249 19.67 1.83 29.36
N GLY A 250 18.86 1.78 30.43
CA GLY A 250 17.41 1.54 30.29
C GLY A 250 16.67 2.63 29.52
N LEU A 251 17.05 3.90 29.73
CA LEU A 251 16.52 5.06 29.00
C LEU A 251 16.97 5.05 27.54
N GLY A 252 18.26 4.79 27.27
CA GLY A 252 18.80 4.67 25.92
C GLY A 252 18.13 3.55 25.12
N MET A 253 17.91 2.37 25.72
CA MET A 253 17.20 1.27 25.07
C MET A 253 15.74 1.62 24.75
N ARG A 254 15.05 2.35 25.63
CA ARG A 254 13.66 2.80 25.39
C ARG A 254 13.61 3.84 24.29
N ALA A 255 14.49 4.85 24.32
CA ALA A 255 14.59 5.85 23.27
C ALA A 255 14.92 5.21 21.92
N PHE A 256 15.83 4.22 21.88
CA PHE A 256 16.13 3.47 20.67
C PHE A 256 14.92 2.69 20.15
N ALA A 257 14.20 2.02 21.05
CA ALA A 257 12.97 1.31 20.70
C ALA A 257 11.91 2.27 20.11
N ASP A 258 11.85 3.51 20.61
CA ASP A 258 10.96 4.54 20.08
C ASP A 258 11.38 4.98 18.67
N TYR A 259 12.65 5.38 18.49
CA TYR A 259 13.17 5.80 17.17
C TYR A 259 13.12 4.69 16.11
N SER A 260 13.35 3.43 16.50
CA SER A 260 13.28 2.27 15.60
C SER A 260 11.85 1.78 15.33
N GLY A 261 10.85 2.30 16.06
CA GLY A 261 9.44 1.87 15.94
C GLY A 261 9.12 0.53 16.62
N ALA A 262 9.98 0.04 17.51
CA ALA A 262 9.72 -1.14 18.34
C ALA A 262 8.85 -0.81 19.59
N SER A 263 8.79 0.46 19.97
CA SER A 263 7.91 1.02 21.00
C SER A 263 6.44 0.92 20.59
N HIS A 264 5.60 0.40 21.49
CA HIS A 264 4.14 0.31 21.31
C HIS A 264 3.38 1.34 22.17
N SER A 265 4.10 2.24 22.85
CA SER A 265 3.54 3.25 23.76
C SER A 265 3.55 4.64 23.13
N GLU A 266 2.92 5.62 23.80
CA GLU A 266 3.12 7.04 23.50
C GLU A 266 4.62 7.36 23.44
N ARG A 267 5.00 8.26 22.52
CA ARG A 267 6.39 8.65 22.25
C ARG A 267 7.10 8.93 23.56
N PHE A 268 8.27 8.33 23.74
CA PHE A 268 9.01 8.47 24.97
C PHE A 268 9.54 9.91 25.08
N GLU A 269 8.88 10.73 25.90
CA GLU A 269 9.42 12.03 26.29
C GLU A 269 10.67 11.81 27.14
N LEU A 270 11.80 12.28 26.63
CA LEU A 270 13.07 12.21 27.33
C LEU A 270 12.92 12.92 28.69
N GLY A 271 12.99 12.13 29.77
CA GLY A 271 12.84 12.65 31.13
C GLY A 271 13.99 13.58 31.52
N PRO A 272 13.82 14.38 32.60
CA PRO A 272 14.88 15.26 33.10
C PRO A 272 16.15 14.48 33.40
N GLY A 273 17.27 14.84 32.74
CA GLY A 273 18.58 14.23 32.94
C GLY A 273 19.12 13.41 31.76
N PHE A 274 18.30 13.08 30.76
CA PHE A 274 18.80 12.48 29.51
C PHE A 274 19.29 13.60 28.58
N ASP A 275 20.60 13.71 28.40
CA ASP A 275 21.21 14.81 27.65
C ASP A 275 20.95 14.69 26.13
N GLU A 276 20.99 15.83 25.45
CA GLU A 276 20.75 15.96 24.01
C GLU A 276 21.75 15.11 23.19
N ILE A 277 22.97 14.93 23.70
CA ILE A 277 24.01 14.09 23.09
C ILE A 277 23.60 12.62 23.07
N ALA A 278 23.14 12.07 24.21
CA ALA A 278 22.69 10.68 24.30
C ALA A 278 21.46 10.42 23.40
N ALA A 279 20.57 11.41 23.26
CA ALA A 279 19.44 11.34 22.33
C ALA A 279 19.88 11.31 20.86
N ARG A 280 20.85 12.15 20.49
CA ARG A 280 21.40 12.20 19.12
C ARG A 280 22.11 10.90 18.75
N GLU A 281 22.91 10.32 19.64
CA GLU A 281 23.58 9.03 19.41
C GLU A 281 22.57 7.89 19.25
N THR A 282 21.55 7.86 20.11
CA THR A 282 20.49 6.85 20.04
C THR A 282 19.68 6.95 18.75
N ALA A 283 19.33 8.18 18.33
CA ALA A 283 18.67 8.45 17.06
C ALA A 283 19.56 8.09 15.86
N GLY A 284 20.88 8.34 15.96
CA GLY A 284 21.89 7.96 14.97
C GLY A 284 21.93 6.44 14.74
N ALA A 285 21.98 5.66 15.81
CA ALA A 285 21.97 4.20 15.74
C ALA A 285 20.67 3.65 15.11
N ALA A 286 19.51 4.26 15.42
CA ALA A 286 18.24 3.90 14.81
C ALA A 286 18.19 4.27 13.32
N ARG A 287 18.68 5.46 12.96
CA ARG A 287 18.83 5.93 11.57
C ARG A 287 19.65 4.95 10.75
N ASP A 288 20.76 4.43 11.29
CA ASP A 288 21.60 3.48 10.58
C ASP A 288 20.90 2.13 10.32
N ALA A 289 20.02 1.71 11.23
CA ALA A 289 19.17 0.54 11.02
C ALA A 289 18.17 0.76 9.86
N TYR A 290 17.51 1.92 9.79
CA TYR A 290 16.70 2.29 8.61
C TYR A 290 17.53 2.33 7.33
N GLY A 291 18.77 2.83 7.42
CA GLY A 291 19.70 2.86 6.29
C GLY A 291 19.96 1.48 5.70
N TRP A 292 20.10 0.44 6.52
CA TRP A 292 20.18 -0.94 6.04
C TRP A 292 18.91 -1.40 5.33
N GLY A 293 17.74 -1.04 5.86
CA GLY A 293 16.45 -1.28 5.21
C GLY A 293 16.38 -0.66 3.81
N PHE A 294 16.77 0.61 3.66
CA PHE A 294 16.78 1.29 2.36
C PHE A 294 17.81 0.72 1.37
N ARG A 295 18.99 0.29 1.85
CA ARG A 295 19.98 -0.43 1.02
C ARG A 295 19.41 -1.76 0.50
N MET A 296 18.71 -2.52 1.35
CA MET A 296 18.05 -3.75 0.91
C MET A 296 16.91 -3.49 -0.06
N ALA A 297 16.16 -2.41 0.13
CA ALA A 297 15.16 -1.97 -0.84
C ALA A 297 15.80 -1.64 -2.20
N ALA A 298 16.90 -0.88 -2.20
CA ALA A 298 17.65 -0.55 -3.40
C ALA A 298 18.18 -1.81 -4.10
N LEU A 299 18.70 -2.78 -3.33
CA LEU A 299 19.14 -4.06 -3.85
C LEU A 299 17.99 -4.83 -4.52
N ALA A 300 16.82 -4.91 -3.87
CA ALA A 300 15.64 -5.56 -4.46
C ALA A 300 15.24 -4.92 -5.80
N VAL A 301 15.27 -3.59 -5.88
CA VAL A 301 14.99 -2.84 -7.11
C VAL A 301 16.05 -3.10 -8.19
N LEU A 302 17.34 -3.11 -7.83
CA LEU A 302 18.42 -3.42 -8.77
C LEU A 302 18.36 -4.87 -9.27
N LEU A 303 17.95 -5.81 -8.42
CA LEU A 303 17.71 -7.20 -8.80
C LEU A 303 16.57 -7.32 -9.83
N ALA A 304 15.66 -6.36 -9.92
CA ALA A 304 14.64 -6.32 -10.97
C ALA A 304 15.20 -5.99 -12.36
N VAL A 305 16.36 -5.31 -12.45
CA VAL A 305 16.97 -4.87 -13.72
C VAL A 305 17.22 -6.00 -14.73
N PRO A 306 17.87 -7.14 -14.39
CA PRO A 306 18.08 -8.22 -15.35
C PRO A 306 16.76 -8.79 -15.90
N PHE A 307 15.71 -8.83 -15.09
CA PHE A 307 14.38 -9.29 -15.52
C PHE A 307 13.66 -8.25 -16.37
N ALA A 308 13.78 -6.96 -16.03
CA ALA A 308 13.25 -5.89 -16.85
C ALA A 308 13.91 -5.83 -18.23
N ARG A 309 15.18 -6.20 -18.35
CA ARG A 309 15.90 -6.28 -19.64
C ARG A 309 15.31 -7.29 -20.61
N THR A 310 14.55 -8.28 -20.16
CA THR A 310 13.89 -9.26 -21.04
C THR A 310 12.65 -8.69 -21.76
N MET A 311 12.17 -7.50 -21.36
CA MET A 311 11.04 -6.82 -21.99
C MET A 311 11.45 -6.11 -23.29
N THR A 312 11.73 -6.90 -24.32
CA THR A 312 12.38 -6.43 -25.56
C THR A 312 11.41 -6.07 -26.67
N ARG A 313 10.18 -6.60 -26.69
CA ARG A 313 9.22 -6.37 -27.77
C ARG A 313 8.37 -5.13 -27.49
N PRO A 314 8.34 -4.13 -28.40
CA PRO A 314 7.41 -3.03 -28.32
C PRO A 314 5.95 -3.51 -28.44
N PRO A 315 4.99 -2.87 -27.77
CA PRO A 315 3.57 -3.23 -27.87
C PRO A 315 3.01 -3.14 -29.29
N ALA A 316 3.42 -2.13 -30.08
CA ALA A 316 2.97 -2.01 -31.47
C ALA A 316 3.40 -3.22 -32.33
N ALA A 317 4.62 -3.73 -32.12
CA ALA A 317 5.12 -4.90 -32.82
C ALA A 317 4.39 -6.19 -32.39
N ALA A 318 4.02 -6.30 -31.11
CA ALA A 318 3.21 -7.42 -30.62
C ALA A 318 1.79 -7.39 -31.21
N ARG A 319 1.10 -6.23 -31.16
CA ARG A 319 -0.23 -6.04 -31.76
C ARG A 319 -0.22 -6.35 -33.26
N ALA A 320 0.80 -5.89 -34.00
CA ALA A 320 0.93 -6.16 -35.42
C ALA A 320 1.14 -7.65 -35.73
N ALA A 321 1.93 -8.36 -34.92
CA ALA A 321 2.13 -9.80 -35.07
C ALA A 321 0.86 -10.60 -34.77
N ASP A 322 0.08 -10.20 -33.76
CA ASP A 322 -1.21 -10.81 -33.46
C ASP A 322 -2.23 -10.56 -34.56
N GLN A 323 -2.30 -9.33 -35.09
CA GLN A 323 -3.15 -8.99 -36.23
C GLN A 323 -2.77 -9.79 -37.48
N ALA A 324 -1.48 -9.94 -37.77
CA ALA A 324 -1.00 -10.77 -38.88
C ALA A 324 -1.35 -12.25 -38.68
N ALA A 325 -1.28 -12.76 -37.45
CA ALA A 325 -1.65 -14.13 -37.12
C ALA A 325 -3.17 -14.38 -37.16
N GLN A 326 -3.99 -13.37 -36.83
CA GLN A 326 -5.45 -13.42 -36.98
C GLN A 326 -5.86 -13.38 -38.46
N ALA A 327 -5.24 -12.49 -39.24
CA ALA A 327 -5.43 -12.42 -40.68
C ALA A 327 -5.06 -13.74 -41.38
N ALA A 328 -3.97 -14.38 -40.96
CA ALA A 328 -3.56 -15.69 -41.47
C ALA A 328 -4.53 -16.83 -41.10
N ARG A 329 -5.32 -16.69 -40.03
CA ARG A 329 -6.37 -17.65 -39.62
C ARG A 329 -7.72 -17.37 -40.27
N GLY A 330 -7.85 -16.29 -41.05
CA GLY A 330 -9.12 -15.85 -41.61
C GLY A 330 -10.11 -15.34 -40.56
N GLU A 331 -9.63 -15.01 -39.36
CA GLU A 331 -10.47 -14.40 -38.33
C GLU A 331 -10.60 -12.89 -38.60
N PRO A 332 -11.82 -12.32 -38.60
CA PRO A 332 -12.00 -10.89 -38.81
C PRO A 332 -11.31 -10.11 -37.69
N PRO A 333 -10.70 -8.95 -38.00
CA PRO A 333 -10.01 -8.15 -37.00
C PRO A 333 -10.96 -7.79 -35.86
N ALA A 334 -10.49 -7.96 -34.62
CA ALA A 334 -11.27 -7.66 -33.42
C ALA A 334 -11.79 -6.21 -33.48
N GLY A 335 -13.11 -6.06 -33.69
CA GLY A 335 -13.78 -4.76 -33.76
C GLY A 335 -14.47 -4.44 -35.09
N GLN A 336 -14.37 -5.26 -36.14
CA GLN A 336 -15.24 -5.12 -37.31
C GLN A 336 -16.60 -5.79 -37.07
N PRO A 337 -17.74 -5.11 -37.33
CA PRO A 337 -19.03 -5.77 -37.42
C PRO A 337 -18.94 -6.87 -38.48
N LEU A 338 -19.40 -8.07 -38.16
CA LEU A 338 -19.42 -9.19 -39.11
C LEU A 338 -20.36 -8.85 -40.28
N ASP A 339 -19.80 -8.57 -41.46
CA ASP A 339 -20.53 -8.48 -42.73
C ASP A 339 -20.93 -9.89 -43.22
N GLY A 340 -21.76 -10.58 -42.44
CA GLY A 340 -22.53 -11.74 -42.91
C GLY A 340 -23.85 -11.32 -43.54
N PRO A 341 -24.47 -12.13 -44.42
CA PRO A 341 -25.79 -11.82 -44.96
C PRO A 341 -26.74 -11.58 -43.78
N ARG A 342 -27.23 -10.33 -43.68
CA ARG A 342 -28.11 -9.89 -42.61
C ARG A 342 -29.25 -10.89 -42.51
N ALA A 343 -29.28 -11.66 -41.41
CA ALA A 343 -30.56 -12.05 -40.86
C ALA A 343 -31.30 -10.73 -40.65
N GLU A 344 -32.49 -10.60 -41.24
CA GLU A 344 -33.34 -9.43 -41.04
C GLU A 344 -33.32 -9.08 -39.56
N PRO A 345 -33.04 -7.80 -39.20
CA PRO A 345 -33.07 -7.42 -37.81
C PRO A 345 -34.49 -7.71 -37.30
N ALA A 346 -34.61 -8.68 -36.39
CA ALA A 346 -35.75 -8.73 -35.50
C ALA A 346 -35.91 -7.32 -34.94
N PRO A 347 -37.11 -6.72 -34.98
CA PRO A 347 -37.30 -5.30 -34.72
C PRO A 347 -36.67 -4.94 -33.39
N ALA A 348 -35.53 -4.24 -33.46
CA ALA A 348 -34.79 -3.83 -32.29
C ALA A 348 -35.66 -2.89 -31.48
N THR A 349 -35.72 -3.22 -30.20
CA THR A 349 -36.23 -2.53 -29.01
C THR A 349 -35.95 -1.01 -28.95
N ALA A 350 -36.42 -0.23 -29.91
CA ALA A 350 -36.54 1.22 -29.80
C ALA A 350 -37.57 1.62 -28.71
N GLY A 351 -38.45 0.70 -28.32
CA GLY A 351 -39.37 0.87 -27.21
C GLY A 351 -38.71 0.87 -25.83
N VAL A 352 -37.62 0.12 -25.62
CA VAL A 352 -37.05 -0.07 -24.26
C VAL A 352 -36.21 1.13 -23.83
N ALA A 353 -35.41 1.73 -24.73
CA ALA A 353 -34.64 2.93 -24.40
C ALA A 353 -35.54 4.16 -24.19
N THR A 354 -36.67 4.23 -24.90
CA THR A 354 -37.65 5.31 -24.76
C THR A 354 -38.52 5.11 -23.50
N SER A 355 -38.87 3.86 -23.18
CA SER A 355 -39.55 3.47 -21.93
C SER A 355 -38.69 3.74 -20.70
N GLN A 356 -37.41 3.35 -20.71
CA GLN A 356 -36.51 3.58 -19.57
C GLN A 356 -36.19 5.06 -19.38
N ARG A 357 -36.14 5.85 -20.45
CA ARG A 357 -35.98 7.31 -20.34
C ARG A 357 -37.23 7.97 -19.75
N GLY A 358 -38.43 7.53 -20.16
CA GLY A 358 -39.69 7.99 -19.56
C GLY A 358 -39.82 7.63 -18.08
N GLU A 359 -39.52 6.37 -17.72
CA GLU A 359 -39.53 5.91 -16.32
C GLU A 359 -38.50 6.65 -15.45
N MET A 360 -37.36 7.02 -16.02
CA MET A 360 -36.33 7.78 -15.30
C MET A 360 -36.73 9.25 -15.11
N GLU A 361 -37.37 9.88 -16.11
CA GLU A 361 -37.91 11.24 -16.00
C GLU A 361 -39.10 11.30 -15.01
N GLU A 362 -39.95 10.28 -14.97
CA GLU A 362 -41.04 10.15 -13.99
C GLU A 362 -40.50 10.01 -12.55
N ARG A 363 -39.50 9.14 -12.33
CA ARG A 363 -38.84 8.98 -11.03
C ARG A 363 -38.15 10.25 -10.54
N ILE A 364 -37.57 11.03 -11.45
CA ILE A 364 -36.98 12.33 -11.10
C ILE A 364 -38.07 13.31 -10.66
N GLY A 365 -39.21 13.37 -11.37
CA GLY A 365 -40.36 14.19 -10.97
C GLY A 365 -40.96 13.80 -9.62
N GLU A 366 -41.08 12.51 -9.32
CA GLU A 366 -41.54 12.01 -8.01
C GLU A 366 -40.58 12.39 -6.88
N LEU A 367 -39.27 12.33 -7.13
CA LEU A 367 -38.22 12.73 -6.18
C LEU A 367 -38.26 14.24 -5.90
N GLU A 368 -38.46 15.07 -6.93
CA GLU A 368 -38.61 16.52 -6.77
C GLU A 368 -39.89 16.88 -6.02
N ALA A 369 -41.00 16.20 -6.28
CA ALA A 369 -42.25 16.37 -5.54
C ALA A 369 -42.11 15.95 -4.06
N SER A 370 -41.42 14.85 -3.79
CA SER A 370 -41.12 14.39 -2.43
C SER A 370 -40.20 15.36 -1.69
N LEU A 371 -39.21 15.94 -2.36
CA LEU A 371 -38.32 16.96 -1.80
C LEU A 371 -39.05 18.27 -1.52
N ALA A 372 -39.99 18.68 -2.38
CA ALA A 372 -40.85 19.83 -2.15
C ALA A 372 -41.77 19.62 -0.93
N GLY A 373 -42.35 18.42 -0.78
CA GLY A 373 -43.15 18.05 0.39
C GLY A 373 -42.34 18.10 1.70
N LEU A 374 -41.11 17.60 1.69
CA LEU A 374 -40.18 17.66 2.82
C LEU A 374 -39.79 19.09 3.19
N ARG A 375 -39.58 19.96 2.20
CA ARG A 375 -39.29 21.39 2.42
C ARG A 375 -40.46 22.12 3.07
N THR A 376 -41.67 21.81 2.62
CA THR A 376 -42.91 22.36 3.22
C THR A 376 -43.14 21.87 4.66
N GLN A 377 -42.77 20.62 4.98
CA GLN A 377 -42.80 20.10 6.34
C GLN A 377 -41.75 20.73 7.25
N LEU A 378 -40.56 21.01 6.73
CA LEU A 378 -39.48 21.69 7.46
C LEU A 378 -39.85 23.16 7.75
N ASP A 379 -40.44 23.87 6.79
CA ASP A 379 -40.91 25.24 6.99
C ASP A 379 -42.10 25.30 7.97
N GLY A 380 -42.95 24.26 8.02
CA GLY A 380 -44.04 24.14 9.00
C GLY A 380 -43.59 23.86 10.44
N GLN A 381 -42.37 23.36 10.67
CA GLN A 381 -41.81 23.11 12.00
C GLN A 381 -41.07 24.32 12.60
N GLY A 382 -40.94 25.42 11.87
CA GLY A 382 -40.29 26.67 12.31
C GLY A 382 -41.15 27.62 13.14
N ALA A 383 -42.42 27.29 13.40
CA ALA A 383 -43.29 28.16 14.21
C ALA A 383 -42.94 28.07 15.71
N PRO A 384 -42.71 29.19 16.42
CA PRO A 384 -42.34 29.19 17.83
C PRO A 384 -43.47 28.61 18.68
N ARG A 385 -43.16 27.56 19.47
CA ARG A 385 -44.08 27.00 20.47
C ARG A 385 -44.44 28.09 21.51
N PRO A 386 -45.71 28.24 21.89
CA PRO A 386 -46.06 29.16 22.97
C PRO A 386 -45.48 28.69 24.30
N PRO A 387 -45.08 29.61 25.20
CA PRO A 387 -44.51 29.24 26.50
C PRO A 387 -45.55 28.54 27.36
N ARG A 388 -45.16 27.44 28.00
CA ARG A 388 -45.99 26.73 28.99
C ARG A 388 -46.21 27.63 30.22
N PRO A 389 -47.42 27.64 30.81
CA PRO A 389 -47.64 28.36 32.06
C PRO A 389 -46.93 27.65 33.21
N VAL A 390 -46.27 28.45 34.06
CA VAL A 390 -45.66 28.01 35.31
C VAL A 390 -46.78 27.90 36.35
N SER A 391 -47.06 26.70 36.84
CA SER A 391 -47.84 26.46 38.05
C SER A 391 -46.92 25.87 39.11
N GLY A 392 -46.84 26.53 40.27
CA GLY A 392 -46.06 26.13 41.42
C GLY A 392 -46.71 25.07 42.31
N ASP A 393 -45.86 24.58 43.22
CA ASP A 393 -46.08 23.89 44.50
C ASP A 393 -46.88 22.58 44.59
N SER A 394 -46.15 21.52 44.98
CA SER A 394 -46.37 20.55 46.08
C SER A 394 -45.64 19.24 45.71
N ALA A 395 -44.54 18.88 46.37
CA ALA A 395 -44.45 18.21 47.68
C ALA A 395 -45.13 16.82 47.70
N ASP A 396 -44.29 15.81 47.94
CA ASP A 396 -44.58 14.42 48.33
C ASP A 396 -45.25 13.47 47.31
N ASP A 397 -44.41 12.68 46.62
CA ASP A 397 -44.75 11.29 46.27
C ASP A 397 -43.47 10.43 46.08
N PRO A 398 -43.32 9.26 46.75
CA PRO A 398 -42.14 8.40 46.58
C PRO A 398 -42.24 7.52 45.31
N PRO A 399 -41.10 7.11 44.71
CA PRO A 399 -41.10 6.41 43.43
C PRO A 399 -41.57 4.94 43.56
N SER A 400 -42.45 4.55 42.64
CA SER A 400 -42.89 3.16 42.44
C SER A 400 -41.74 2.26 41.94
N PRO A 401 -41.70 0.96 42.27
CA PRO A 401 -40.59 0.08 41.93
C PRO A 401 -40.56 -0.30 40.43
N PRO A 402 -39.37 -0.59 39.86
CA PRO A 402 -39.21 -0.84 38.43
C PRO A 402 -39.63 -2.27 38.03
N ALA A 403 -40.24 -2.39 36.85
CA ALA A 403 -40.55 -3.66 36.20
C ALA A 403 -39.27 -4.42 35.79
N PRO A 404 -39.27 -5.77 35.85
CA PRO A 404 -38.05 -6.56 35.65
C PRO A 404 -37.78 -6.80 34.16
N GLY A 405 -36.60 -6.39 33.68
CA GLY A 405 -36.05 -6.91 32.44
C GLY A 405 -35.42 -5.89 31.49
N ALA A 406 -34.31 -5.28 31.86
CA ALA A 406 -33.35 -4.76 30.88
C ALA A 406 -31.94 -4.71 31.52
N ARG A 407 -31.07 -5.64 31.12
CA ARG A 407 -29.69 -5.70 31.59
C ARG A 407 -28.92 -4.49 31.05
N VAL A 408 -28.32 -3.76 31.99
CA VAL A 408 -27.46 -2.60 31.80
C VAL A 408 -26.16 -3.02 31.10
N ARG A 409 -25.84 -2.40 29.96
CA ARG A 409 -24.48 -2.34 29.41
C ARG A 409 -23.74 -1.19 30.08
N GLU A 410 -22.79 -1.52 30.96
CA GLU A 410 -21.85 -0.56 31.52
C GLU A 410 -21.00 0.08 30.41
N ARG A 411 -21.11 1.40 30.25
CA ARG A 411 -20.05 2.23 29.65
C ARG A 411 -19.42 3.03 30.78
N ARG A 412 -18.20 2.65 31.18
CA ARG A 412 -17.38 3.43 32.11
C ARG A 412 -17.01 4.77 31.46
N ARG A 413 -17.40 5.86 32.13
CA ARG A 413 -16.87 7.21 31.93
C ARG A 413 -15.54 7.33 32.68
N TRP A 414 -14.55 7.93 32.03
CA TRP A 414 -13.34 8.44 32.68
C TRP A 414 -13.61 9.81 33.31
N PRO A 415 -13.01 10.14 34.48
CA PRO A 415 -13.18 11.44 35.13
C PRO A 415 -12.22 12.49 34.54
N ARG A 416 -12.73 13.71 34.40
CA ARG A 416 -11.95 14.93 34.21
C ARG A 416 -11.38 15.38 35.55
N SER A 417 -10.08 15.62 35.63
CA SER A 417 -9.48 16.47 36.67
C SER A 417 -8.98 17.77 36.04
N ARG A 418 -9.44 18.89 36.62
CA ARG A 418 -8.83 20.22 36.51
C ARG A 418 -7.70 20.32 37.52
N THR A 419 -6.55 20.84 37.11
CA THR A 419 -5.81 21.96 37.72
C THR A 419 -4.75 22.40 36.73
#